data_AF-A0A4Q9Y0M8-F1
#
_entry.id   AF-A0A4Q9Y0M8-F1
#
_cell.length_a   1.000
_cell.length_b   1.000
_cell.length_c   1.000
_cell.angle_alpha   90.00
_cell.angle_beta   90.00
_cell.angle_gamma   90.00
#
_symmetry.space_group_name_H-M   'P 1'
#
loop_
_entity.id
_entity.type
_entity.pdbx_description
1 polymer ?
#
loop_
_entity_poly.entity_id
_entity_poly.type
_entity_poly.pdbx_seq_one_letter_code
_entity_poly.pdbx_strand_id
1 'polypeptide(L)'
;MQTWVTIIGGVLIALVVYELLRRQVLKRAALKIRRAGQRTVDSAMTASFKVLANAMTIQEVAGAIHSVPVADVWGRGVMAFEYVLDAPGMITADLPEVRRLFNNQLQEYAISNQIGAFQDAGPALRVTDTWLRNGQLHLDVAYLMNEATLEYLKDLRRLNPSASKKQS
;
A
#
# COMPACT_ATOMS: atom_id res chain seq x y z
N MET A 1 49.02 27.34 -13.78
CA MET A 1 47.67 27.17 -14.36
C MET A 1 47.22 25.71 -14.39
N GLN A 2 48.04 24.78 -14.89
CA GLN A 2 47.70 23.33 -14.92
C GLN A 2 47.31 22.73 -13.55
N THR A 3 48.00 23.10 -12.47
CA THR A 3 47.72 22.62 -11.11
C THR A 3 46.33 23.02 -10.59
N TRP A 4 45.87 24.23 -10.92
CA TRP A 4 44.54 24.68 -10.53
C TRP A 4 43.44 23.96 -11.32
N VAL A 5 43.69 23.69 -12.61
CA VAL A 5 42.76 22.94 -13.47
C VAL A 5 42.59 21.50 -12.99
N THR A 6 43.69 20.83 -12.60
CA THR A 6 43.62 19.46 -12.07
C THR A 6 42.91 19.39 -10.72
N ILE A 7 43.14 20.35 -9.83
CA ILE A 7 42.44 20.43 -8.54
C ILE A 7 40.94 20.66 -8.75
N ILE A 8 40.56 21.64 -9.57
CA ILE A 8 39.14 21.94 -9.86
C ILE A 8 38.45 20.74 -10.53
N GLY A 9 39.13 20.10 -11.50
CA GLY A 9 38.61 18.89 -12.16
C GLY A 9 38.40 17.73 -11.19
N GLY A 10 39.35 17.50 -10.27
CA GLY A 10 39.23 16.48 -9.23
C GLY A 10 38.05 16.73 -8.28
N VAL A 11 37.85 17.98 -7.85
CA VAL A 11 36.72 18.36 -6.99
C VAL A 11 35.38 18.17 -7.72
N LEU A 12 35.30 18.58 -8.99
CA LEU A 12 34.09 18.37 -9.80
C LEU A 12 33.74 16.89 -9.93
N ILE A 13 34.73 16.04 -10.21
CA ILE A 13 34.52 14.58 -10.31
C ILE A 13 34.06 14.02 -8.96
N ALA A 14 34.69 14.43 -7.85
CA ALA A 14 34.29 13.99 -6.52
C ALA A 14 32.83 14.36 -6.19
N LEU A 15 32.39 15.57 -6.55
CA LEU A 15 31.01 16.01 -6.38
C LEU A 15 30.02 15.18 -7.22
N VAL A 16 30.36 14.90 -8.48
CA VAL A 16 29.53 14.06 -9.36
C VAL A 16 29.41 12.64 -8.80
N VAL A 17 30.53 12.03 -8.40
CA VAL A 17 30.54 10.68 -7.81
C VAL A 17 29.73 10.63 -6.52
N TYR A 18 29.89 11.63 -5.64
CA TYR A 18 29.12 11.73 -4.40
C TYR A 18 27.61 11.78 -4.67
N GLU A 19 27.16 12.64 -5.58
CA GLU A 19 25.74 12.80 -5.88
C GLU A 19 25.15 11.54 -6.56
N LEU A 20 25.92 10.86 -7.41
CA LEU A 20 25.52 9.58 -8.00
C LEU A 20 25.34 8.50 -6.93
N LEU A 21 26.32 8.33 -6.03
CA LEU A 21 26.24 7.35 -4.94
C LEU A 21 25.08 7.65 -4.01
N ARG A 22 24.91 8.91 -3.61
CA ARG A 22 23.79 9.37 -2.78
C ARG A 22 22.45 9.01 -3.41
N ARG A 23 22.27 9.29 -4.70
CA ARG A 23 21.03 8.93 -5.45
C ARG A 23 20.79 7.43 -5.49
N GLN A 24 21.81 6.63 -5.71
CA GLN A 24 21.69 5.16 -5.76
C GLN A 24 21.31 4.57 -4.39
N VAL A 25 21.94 5.05 -3.32
CA VAL A 25 21.65 4.61 -1.95
C VAL A 25 20.21 4.94 -1.56
N LEU A 26 19.76 6.17 -1.81
CA LEU A 26 18.40 6.61 -1.50
C LEU A 26 17.34 5.80 -2.27
N LYS A 27 17.57 5.51 -3.56
CA LYS A 27 16.66 4.68 -4.37
C LYS A 27 16.55 3.26 -3.83
N ARG A 28 17.68 2.64 -3.46
CA ARG A 28 17.71 1.28 -2.92
C ARG A 28 17.01 1.20 -1.56
N ALA A 29 17.22 2.19 -0.68
CA ALA A 29 16.56 2.27 0.61
C ALA A 29 15.03 2.38 0.44
N ALA A 30 14.56 3.29 -0.40
CA ALA A 30 13.13 3.45 -0.69
C ALA A 30 12.50 2.16 -1.25
N LEU A 31 13.18 1.49 -2.17
CA LEU A 31 12.71 0.21 -2.72
C LEU A 31 12.64 -0.89 -1.65
N LYS A 32 13.62 -0.95 -0.76
CA LYS A 32 13.64 -1.92 0.34
C LYS A 32 12.47 -1.70 1.30
N ILE A 33 12.21 -0.45 1.69
CA ILE A 33 11.08 -0.09 2.56
C ILE A 33 9.76 -0.44 1.88
N ARG A 34 9.60 -0.13 0.58
CA ARG A 34 8.38 -0.48 -0.17
C ARG A 34 8.15 -1.98 -0.22
N ARG A 35 9.18 -2.77 -0.51
CA ARG A 35 9.08 -4.25 -0.50
C ARG A 35 8.75 -4.80 0.88
N ALA A 36 9.29 -4.20 1.93
CA ALA A 36 8.93 -4.58 3.30
C ALA A 36 7.45 -4.29 3.57
N GLY A 37 6.97 -3.09 3.22
CA GLY A 37 5.56 -2.71 3.31
C GLY A 37 4.65 -3.67 2.55
N GLN A 38 4.98 -3.97 1.30
CA GLN A 38 4.23 -4.91 0.46
C GLN A 38 4.14 -6.28 1.13
N ARG A 39 5.25 -6.83 1.63
CA ARG A 39 5.25 -8.12 2.34
C ARG A 39 4.37 -8.11 3.59
N THR A 40 4.35 -7.00 4.33
CA THR A 40 3.49 -6.85 5.50
C THR A 40 2.01 -6.89 5.10
N VAL A 41 1.62 -6.13 4.08
CA VAL A 41 0.22 -6.11 3.61
C VAL A 41 -0.16 -7.44 2.96
N ASP A 42 0.73 -8.06 2.19
CA ASP A 42 0.51 -9.37 1.57
C ASP A 42 0.26 -10.46 2.62
N SER A 43 1.04 -10.44 3.72
CA SER A 43 0.88 -11.38 4.83
C SER A 43 -0.45 -11.16 5.55
N ALA A 44 -0.81 -9.90 5.78
CA ALA A 44 -2.08 -9.53 6.39
C ALA A 44 -3.28 -9.91 5.53
N MET A 45 -3.20 -9.68 4.22
CA MET A 45 -4.25 -10.04 3.26
C MET A 45 -4.39 -11.55 3.14
N THR A 46 -3.28 -12.28 3.09
CA THR A 46 -3.30 -13.75 3.05
C THR A 46 -3.94 -14.33 4.31
N ALA A 47 -3.62 -13.78 5.48
CA ALA A 47 -4.24 -14.19 6.74
C ALA A 47 -5.74 -13.86 6.78
N SER A 48 -6.11 -12.64 6.40
CA SER A 48 -7.51 -12.18 6.37
C SER A 48 -8.35 -13.03 5.41
N PHE A 49 -7.82 -13.30 4.22
CA PHE A 49 -8.48 -14.14 3.22
C PHE A 49 -8.72 -15.56 3.74
N LYS A 50 -7.72 -16.20 4.36
CA LYS A 50 -7.86 -17.55 4.94
C LYS A 50 -8.97 -17.60 5.99
N VAL A 51 -9.07 -16.60 6.86
CA VAL A 51 -10.12 -16.56 7.89
C VAL A 51 -11.50 -16.41 7.24
N LEU A 52 -11.65 -15.47 6.30
CA LEU A 52 -12.93 -15.16 5.68
C LEU A 52 -13.43 -16.27 4.73
N ALA A 53 -12.51 -16.95 4.04
CA ALA A 53 -12.83 -18.11 3.20
C ALA A 53 -13.29 -19.31 4.04
N ASN A 54 -12.59 -19.61 5.14
CA ASN A 54 -12.96 -20.71 6.04
C ASN A 54 -14.30 -20.48 6.77
N ALA A 55 -14.65 -19.22 7.04
CA ALA A 55 -15.88 -18.86 7.73
C ALA A 55 -17.14 -18.86 6.83
N MET A 56 -17.06 -19.37 5.60
CA MET A 56 -18.11 -19.28 4.55
C MET A 56 -18.62 -17.85 4.28
N THR A 57 -17.96 -16.82 4.79
CA THR A 57 -18.48 -15.45 4.76
C THR A 57 -18.23 -14.78 3.40
N ILE A 58 -17.23 -15.26 2.67
CA ILE A 58 -16.92 -14.80 1.31
C ILE A 58 -16.72 -16.03 0.42
N GLN A 59 -17.80 -16.79 0.24
CA GLN A 59 -17.78 -18.09 -0.45
C GLN A 59 -17.47 -17.98 -1.95
N GLU A 60 -17.71 -16.80 -2.51
CA GLU A 60 -17.50 -16.51 -3.91
C GLU A 60 -16.05 -16.11 -4.21
N VAL A 61 -15.21 -15.84 -3.22
CA VAL A 61 -13.85 -15.34 -3.48
C VAL A 61 -12.82 -16.46 -3.49
N ALA A 62 -12.16 -16.65 -4.63
CA ALA A 62 -11.13 -17.66 -4.89
C ALA A 62 -9.87 -17.04 -5.54
N GLY A 63 -8.76 -17.77 -5.52
CA GLY A 63 -7.58 -17.43 -6.33
C GLY A 63 -6.35 -16.93 -5.55
N ALA A 64 -5.33 -16.53 -6.31
CA ALA A 64 -4.05 -16.08 -5.79
C ALA A 64 -4.03 -14.56 -5.58
N ILE A 65 -3.58 -14.13 -4.40
CA ILE A 65 -3.37 -12.73 -4.06
C ILE A 65 -2.22 -12.18 -4.93
N HIS A 66 -2.55 -11.29 -5.85
CA HIS A 66 -1.59 -10.51 -6.61
C HIS A 66 -1.59 -9.07 -6.12
N SER A 67 -0.47 -8.59 -5.58
CA SER A 67 -0.31 -7.20 -5.13
C SER A 67 0.44 -6.34 -6.16
N VAL A 68 -0.20 -5.24 -6.59
CA VAL A 68 0.44 -4.22 -7.45
C VAL A 68 0.51 -2.90 -6.69
N PRO A 69 1.69 -2.26 -6.57
CA PRO A 69 1.78 -0.93 -5.96
C PRO A 69 1.05 0.11 -6.81
N VAL A 70 0.16 0.91 -6.19
CA VAL A 70 -0.48 2.06 -6.88
C VAL A 70 0.38 3.33 -6.84
N ALA A 71 1.56 3.25 -6.23
CA ALA A 71 2.49 4.37 -6.02
C ALA A 71 2.98 5.03 -7.33
N ASP A 72 2.95 4.31 -8.46
CA ASP A 72 3.38 4.86 -9.75
C ASP A 72 2.42 5.97 -10.24
N VAL A 73 1.18 6.02 -9.74
CA VAL A 73 0.19 7.07 -10.02
C VAL A 73 0.14 8.14 -8.93
N TRP A 74 0.28 7.76 -7.66
CA TRP A 74 0.05 8.65 -6.51
C TRP A 74 1.30 9.25 -5.89
N GLY A 75 2.49 8.83 -6.32
CA GLY A 75 3.76 9.44 -5.91
C GLY A 75 4.67 8.54 -5.10
N ARG A 76 5.94 8.96 -5.02
CA ARG A 76 7.01 8.18 -4.37
C ARG A 76 6.73 7.99 -2.89
N GLY A 77 6.65 6.73 -2.45
CA GLY A 77 6.57 6.38 -1.04
C GLY A 77 5.18 6.03 -0.52
N VAL A 78 4.13 6.13 -1.35
CA VAL A 78 2.79 5.63 -1.03
C VAL A 78 2.83 4.11 -0.86
N MET A 79 2.27 3.61 0.23
CA MET A 79 2.22 2.19 0.58
C MET A 79 0.78 1.68 0.43
N ALA A 80 0.28 1.73 -0.80
CA ALA A 80 -1.01 1.18 -1.16
C ALA A 80 -0.83 0.15 -2.27
N PHE A 81 -1.59 -0.94 -2.16
CA PHE A 81 -1.46 -2.12 -2.99
C PHE A 81 -2.85 -2.61 -3.40
N GLU A 82 -3.02 -2.86 -4.69
CA GLU A 82 -4.23 -3.46 -5.25
C GLU A 82 -4.14 -4.97 -5.14
N TYR A 83 -5.21 -5.61 -4.70
CA TYR A 83 -5.39 -7.06 -4.62
C TYR A 83 -6.55 -7.49 -5.49
N VAL A 84 -6.32 -8.49 -6.35
CA VAL A 84 -7.35 -9.07 -7.21
C VAL A 84 -7.64 -10.48 -6.76
N LEU A 85 -8.92 -10.79 -6.57
CA LEU A 85 -9.41 -12.10 -6.20
C LEU A 85 -10.54 -12.49 -7.17
N ASP A 86 -10.60 -13.74 -7.62
CA ASP A 86 -11.73 -14.21 -8.41
C ASP A 86 -12.96 -14.22 -7.52
N ALA A 87 -14.08 -13.69 -7.98
CA ALA A 87 -15.31 -13.52 -7.20
C ALA A 87 -16.56 -13.95 -8.00
N PRO A 88 -16.64 -15.18 -8.54
CA PRO A 88 -17.78 -15.64 -9.32
C PRO A 88 -19.10 -15.54 -8.53
N GLY A 89 -20.06 -14.78 -9.07
CA GLY A 89 -21.38 -14.60 -8.47
C GLY A 89 -21.54 -13.31 -7.66
N MET A 90 -20.42 -12.67 -7.28
CA MET A 90 -20.45 -11.49 -6.42
C MET A 90 -21.09 -10.30 -7.11
N ILE A 91 -21.95 -9.60 -6.37
CA ILE A 91 -22.61 -8.39 -6.84
C ILE A 91 -22.11 -7.15 -6.10
N THR A 92 -22.27 -5.98 -6.71
CA THR A 92 -21.79 -4.72 -6.13
C THR A 92 -22.41 -4.38 -4.78
N ALA A 93 -23.57 -4.97 -4.45
CA ALA A 93 -24.24 -4.81 -3.17
C ALA A 93 -23.46 -5.46 -2.00
N ASP A 94 -22.59 -6.44 -2.27
CA ASP A 94 -21.80 -7.15 -1.26
C ASP A 94 -20.54 -6.39 -0.87
N LEU A 95 -20.08 -5.47 -1.74
CA LEU A 95 -18.81 -4.74 -1.58
C LEU A 95 -18.67 -3.99 -0.24
N PRO A 96 -19.70 -3.32 0.31
CA PRO A 96 -19.59 -2.67 1.61
C PRO A 96 -19.32 -3.67 2.74
N GLU A 97 -19.94 -4.85 2.69
CA GLU A 97 -19.79 -5.88 3.70
C GLU A 97 -18.44 -6.58 3.59
N VAL A 98 -18.02 -6.94 2.37
CA VAL A 98 -16.68 -7.44 2.07
C VAL A 98 -15.61 -6.47 2.60
N ARG A 99 -15.76 -5.17 2.32
CA ARG A 99 -14.85 -4.14 2.82
C ARG A 99 -14.81 -4.10 4.35
N ARG A 100 -15.96 -4.22 5.01
CA ARG A 100 -16.05 -4.24 6.48
C ARG A 100 -15.33 -5.46 7.06
N LEU A 101 -15.56 -6.64 6.51
CA LEU A 101 -14.96 -7.90 6.94
C LEU A 101 -13.43 -7.88 6.79
N PHE A 102 -12.92 -7.45 5.63
CA PHE A 102 -11.48 -7.31 5.43
C PHE A 102 -10.86 -6.27 6.36
N ASN A 103 -11.49 -5.11 6.57
CA ASN A 103 -10.96 -4.12 7.53
C ASN A 103 -10.88 -4.66 8.96
N ASN A 104 -11.88 -5.42 9.40
CA ASN A 104 -11.85 -6.05 10.73
C ASN A 104 -10.70 -7.04 10.85
N GLN A 105 -10.54 -7.93 9.86
CA GLN A 105 -9.47 -8.92 9.86
C GLN A 105 -8.07 -8.29 9.73
N LEU A 106 -7.91 -7.24 8.92
CA LEU A 106 -6.67 -6.48 8.82
C LEU A 106 -6.33 -5.77 10.12
N GLN A 107 -7.32 -5.23 10.84
CA GLN A 107 -7.13 -4.59 12.13
C GLN A 107 -6.71 -5.62 13.20
N GLU A 108 -7.37 -6.78 13.26
CA GLU A 108 -7.00 -7.88 14.17
C GLU A 108 -5.58 -8.40 13.87
N TYR A 109 -5.25 -8.56 12.59
CA TYR A 109 -3.90 -8.93 12.15
C TYR A 109 -2.87 -7.87 12.56
N ALA A 110 -3.17 -6.58 12.38
CA ALA A 110 -2.27 -5.51 12.75
C ALA A 110 -2.01 -5.47 14.27
N ILE A 111 -3.04 -5.64 15.09
CA ILE A 111 -2.93 -5.67 16.55
C ILE A 111 -2.08 -6.88 16.99
N SER A 112 -2.40 -8.08 16.49
CA SER A 112 -1.69 -9.32 16.87
C SER A 112 -0.21 -9.32 16.45
N ASN A 113 0.13 -8.65 15.36
CA ASN A 113 1.50 -8.55 14.84
C ASN A 113 2.19 -7.24 15.20
N GLN A 114 1.61 -6.41 16.08
CA GLN A 114 2.16 -5.12 16.53
C GLN A 114 2.52 -4.18 15.37
N ILE A 115 1.70 -4.20 14.31
CA ILE A 115 1.88 -3.34 13.14
C ILE A 115 1.28 -1.96 13.48
N GLY A 116 2.15 -0.98 13.67
CA GLY A 116 1.77 0.40 14.00
C GLY A 116 1.49 1.26 12.78
N ALA A 117 0.64 2.28 12.97
CA ALA A 117 0.42 3.36 12.02
C ALA A 117 1.38 4.53 12.28
N PHE A 118 1.57 5.37 11.27
CA PHE A 118 2.22 6.66 11.38
C PHE A 118 1.34 7.62 12.18
N GLN A 119 1.87 8.13 13.29
CA GLN A 119 1.24 9.17 14.11
C GLN A 119 -0.26 8.95 14.39
N ASP A 120 -0.63 7.89 15.10
CA ASP A 120 -2.01 7.60 15.52
C ASP A 120 -3.11 7.86 14.46
N ALA A 121 -2.77 7.72 13.18
CA ALA A 121 -3.63 8.10 12.05
C ALA A 121 -4.81 7.12 11.83
N GLY A 122 -5.07 6.26 12.83
CA GLY A 122 -6.07 5.21 12.83
C GLY A 122 -5.46 3.82 12.58
N PRO A 123 -6.26 2.89 12.01
CA PRO A 123 -5.81 1.56 11.64
C PRO A 123 -4.54 1.59 10.80
N ALA A 124 -3.54 0.77 11.15
CA ALA A 124 -2.30 0.68 10.38
C ALA A 124 -2.56 0.16 8.96
N LEU A 125 -3.45 -0.83 8.83
CA LEU A 125 -3.84 -1.44 7.56
C LEU A 125 -5.31 -1.13 7.28
N ARG A 126 -5.64 -0.73 6.05
CA ARG A 126 -7.01 -0.33 5.71
C ARG A 126 -7.35 -0.55 4.25
N VAL A 127 -8.53 -1.11 4.01
CA VAL A 127 -9.14 -1.16 2.67
C VAL A 127 -9.64 0.24 2.29
N THR A 128 -9.01 0.83 1.28
CA THR A 128 -9.31 2.18 0.78
C THR A 128 -10.45 2.19 -0.20
N ASP A 129 -10.51 1.19 -1.08
CA ASP A 129 -11.55 1.07 -2.09
C ASP A 129 -11.81 -0.40 -2.44
N THR A 130 -13.01 -0.67 -2.97
CA THR A 130 -13.43 -2.00 -3.44
C THR A 130 -14.29 -1.87 -4.69
N TRP A 131 -14.00 -2.67 -5.71
CA TRP A 131 -14.81 -2.69 -6.95
C TRP A 131 -14.81 -4.07 -7.59
N LEU A 132 -15.80 -4.30 -8.45
CA LEU A 132 -15.91 -5.51 -9.26
C LEU A 132 -15.57 -5.21 -10.71
N ARG A 133 -14.84 -6.11 -11.36
CA ARG A 133 -14.60 -6.07 -12.80
C ARG A 133 -14.51 -7.49 -13.34
N ASN A 134 -15.33 -7.84 -14.33
CA ASN A 134 -15.30 -9.14 -15.00
C ASN A 134 -15.35 -10.35 -14.04
N GLY A 135 -16.16 -10.28 -12.97
CA GLY A 135 -16.25 -11.35 -11.96
C GLY A 135 -15.04 -11.44 -11.04
N GLN A 136 -14.20 -10.41 -11.00
CA GLN A 136 -13.08 -10.29 -10.07
C GLN A 136 -13.34 -9.17 -9.07
N LEU A 137 -13.05 -9.44 -7.81
CA LEU A 137 -13.03 -8.49 -6.72
C LEU A 137 -11.65 -7.83 -6.65
N HIS A 138 -11.66 -6.52 -6.77
CA HIS A 138 -10.49 -5.68 -6.55
C HIS A 138 -10.59 -5.00 -5.18
N LEU A 139 -9.51 -5.06 -4.41
CA LEU A 139 -9.37 -4.51 -3.07
C LEU A 139 -8.12 -3.65 -3.02
N ASP A 140 -8.26 -2.35 -2.85
CA ASP A 140 -7.12 -1.48 -2.57
C ASP A 140 -6.88 -1.41 -1.07
N VAL A 141 -5.65 -1.73 -0.65
CA VAL A 141 -5.26 -1.73 0.76
C VAL A 141 -4.06 -0.82 0.97
N ALA A 142 -4.23 0.14 1.87
CA ALA A 142 -3.17 1.05 2.31
C ALA A 142 -2.58 0.61 3.64
N TYR A 143 -1.25 0.70 3.74
CA TYR A 143 -0.50 0.66 4.98
C TYR A 143 -0.10 2.08 5.37
N LEU A 144 -0.76 2.64 6.38
CA LEU A 144 -0.48 3.95 6.96
C LEU A 144 0.84 3.95 7.75
N MET A 145 1.97 3.60 7.14
CA MET A 145 3.28 3.58 7.82
C MET A 145 4.04 4.91 7.75
N ASN A 146 3.61 5.83 6.89
CA ASN A 146 4.32 7.07 6.62
C ASN A 146 3.35 8.21 6.23
N GLU A 147 3.91 9.42 6.20
CA GLU A 147 3.21 10.65 5.82
C GLU A 147 2.66 10.60 4.40
N ALA A 148 3.44 10.10 3.43
CA ALA A 148 3.02 10.02 2.03
C ALA A 148 1.72 9.21 1.85
N THR A 149 1.56 8.11 2.58
CA THR A 149 0.34 7.30 2.53
C THR A 149 -0.82 7.99 3.24
N LEU A 150 -0.55 8.73 4.32
CA LEU A 150 -1.56 9.54 5.01
C LEU A 150 -2.09 10.67 4.11
N GLU A 151 -1.22 11.38 3.40
CA GLU A 151 -1.58 12.41 2.43
C GLU A 151 -2.39 11.83 1.28
N TYR A 152 -1.93 10.72 0.70
CA TYR A 152 -2.69 9.96 -0.30
C TYR A 152 -4.13 9.67 0.17
N LEU A 153 -4.31 9.19 1.40
CA LEU A 153 -5.64 8.91 1.93
C LEU A 153 -6.49 10.17 2.11
N LYS A 154 -5.89 11.29 2.51
CA LYS A 154 -6.59 12.59 2.62
C LYS A 154 -7.07 13.05 1.25
N ASP A 155 -6.23 12.94 0.23
CA ASP A 155 -6.59 13.33 -1.14
C ASP A 155 -7.63 12.39 -1.75
N LEU A 156 -7.52 11.09 -1.53
CA LEU A 156 -8.54 10.12 -1.97
C LEU A 156 -9.93 10.43 -1.38
N ARG A 157 -10.00 10.85 -0.10
CA ARG A 157 -11.26 11.27 0.54
C ARG A 157 -11.85 12.53 -0.08
N ARG A 158 -11.01 13.46 -0.55
CA ARG A 158 -11.47 14.68 -1.24
C ARG A 158 -12.09 14.36 -2.59
N LEU A 159 -11.54 13.37 -3.30
CA LEU A 159 -12.04 12.91 -4.60
C LEU A 159 -13.33 12.07 -4.45
N ASN A 160 -13.46 11.31 -3.36
CA ASN A 160 -14.61 10.44 -3.07
C ASN A 160 -15.38 10.85 -1.79
N PRO A 161 -16.06 12.02 -1.76
CA PRO A 161 -16.73 12.53 -0.57
C PRO A 161 -17.88 11.64 -0.07
N SER A 162 -18.44 10.79 -0.93
CA SER A 162 -19.49 9.81 -0.58
C SER A 162 -19.00 8.66 0.33
N ALA A 163 -17.70 8.37 0.35
CA ALA A 163 -17.13 7.31 1.20
C ALA A 163 -16.97 7.75 2.68
N SER A 164 -16.99 9.05 2.96
CA SER A 164 -16.79 9.61 4.31
C SER A 164 -18.04 9.54 5.21
N LYS A 165 -19.23 9.40 4.63
CA LYS A 165 -20.51 9.52 5.37
C LYS A 165 -20.99 8.25 6.09
N LYS A 166 -20.27 7.12 5.96
CA LYS A 166 -20.71 5.81 6.51
C LYS A 166 -19.88 5.31 7.71
N GLN A 167 -19.06 6.15 8.32
CA GLN A 167 -18.24 5.77 9.49
C GLN A 167 -18.49 6.65 10.74
N SER A 168 -19.59 7.40 10.80
CA SER A 168 -20.09 7.97 12.05
C SER A 168 -21.21 7.12 12.62
#